data_AF-A0A6J5KE18-F1
#
_entry.id   AF-A0A6J5KE18-F1
#
_cell.length_a   1.000
_cell.length_b   1.000
_cell.length_c   1.000
_cell.angle_alpha   90.00
_cell.angle_beta   90.00
_cell.angle_gamma   90.00
#
_symmetry.space_group_name_H-M   'P 1'
#
loop_
_entity.id
_entity.type
_entity.pdbx_description
1 polymer ?
#
loop_
_entity_poly.entity_id
_entity_poly.type
_entity_poly.pdbx_seq_one_letter_code
_entity_poly.pdbx_strand_id
1 'polypeptide(L)' 'MLKKSEPIALEYLMELELWTCAWYDEAVAANHVRPPYHPDARVIERIRRYFHAGLSPAEAADACFGMTH' A
#
# COMPACT_ATOMS: atom_id res chain seq x y z
N MET A 1 20.70 23.88 -15.99
CA MET A 1 19.73 23.87 -14.88
C MET A 1 19.40 22.43 -14.54
N LEU A 2 20.07 21.85 -13.54
CA LEU A 2 19.77 20.50 -13.06
C LEU A 2 18.49 20.58 -12.22
N LYS A 3 17.40 19.95 -12.68
CA LYS A 3 16.18 19.78 -11.89
C LYS A 3 16.50 18.90 -10.70
N LYS A 4 16.77 19.52 -9.56
CA LYS A 4 17.06 18.88 -8.27
C LYS A 4 15.73 18.45 -7.61
N SER A 5 14.99 17.57 -8.28
CA SER A 5 13.69 17.05 -7.84
C SER A 5 13.68 15.53 -7.64
N GLU A 6 14.73 14.84 -8.06
CA GLU A 6 14.82 13.38 -8.06
C GLU A 6 14.98 12.71 -6.68
N PRO A 7 15.69 13.27 -5.67
CA PRO A 7 15.91 12.57 -4.40
C PRO A 7 14.62 12.29 -3.63
N ILE A 8 13.73 13.30 -3.56
CA ILE A 8 12.44 13.21 -2.86
C ILE A 8 11.51 12.21 -3.55
N ALA A 9 11.58 12.13 -4.88
CA ALA A 9 10.77 11.18 -5.65
C ALA A 9 11.21 9.73 -5.42
N LEU A 10 12.53 9.48 -5.32
CA LEU A 10 13.05 8.13 -5.06
C LEU A 10 12.74 7.67 -3.63
N GLU A 11 12.96 8.52 -2.64
CA GLU A 11 12.62 8.24 -1.23
C GLU A 11 11.13 7.93 -1.09
N TYR A 12 10.27 8.75 -1.72
CA TYR A 12 8.82 8.51 -1.74
C TYR A 12 8.44 7.15 -2.35
N LEU A 13 9.07 6.76 -3.47
CA LEU A 13 8.79 5.48 -4.11
C LEU A 13 9.25 4.30 -3.24
N MET A 14 10.40 4.42 -2.58
CA MET A 14 10.90 3.40 -1.65
C MET A 14 10.00 3.27 -0.43
N GLU A 15 9.54 4.39 0.15
CA GLU A 15 8.59 4.38 1.26
C GLU A 15 7.27 3.73 0.87
N LEU A 16 6.72 4.08 -0.29
CA LEU A 16 5.49 3.47 -0.81
C LEU A 16 5.66 1.96 -1.07
N GLU A 17 6.80 1.53 -1.60
CA GLU A 17 7.09 0.11 -1.83
C GLU A 17 7.17 -0.67 -0.52
N LEU A 18 7.98 -0.22 0.44
CA LEU A 18 8.11 -0.85 1.76
C LEU A 18 6.76 -0.90 2.49
N TRP A 19 6.01 0.19 2.46
CA TRP A 19 4.69 0.28 3.07
C TRP A 19 3.70 -0.68 2.39
N THR A 20 3.73 -0.80 1.06
CA THR A 20 2.85 -1.71 0.30
C THR A 20 3.19 -3.17 0.58
N CYS A 21 4.47 -3.52 0.72
CA CYS A 21 4.89 -4.86 1.14
C CYS A 21 4.34 -5.21 2.54
N ALA A 22 4.51 -4.30 3.51
CA ALA A 22 3.95 -4.48 4.84
C ALA A 22 2.41 -4.62 4.81
N TRP A 23 1.73 -3.85 3.96
CA TRP A 23 0.28 -3.94 3.80
C TRP A 23 -0.15 -5.31 3.27
N TYR A 24 0.61 -5.87 2.33
CA TYR A 24 0.36 -7.20 1.80
C TYR A 24 0.56 -8.28 2.87
N ASP A 25 1.64 -8.18 3.65
CA ASP A 25 1.93 -9.11 4.74
C ASP A 25 0.82 -9.09 5.82
N GLU A 26 0.34 -7.91 6.20
CA GLU A 26 -0.79 -7.74 7.13
C GLU A 26 -2.09 -8.33 6.54
N ALA A 27 -2.36 -8.09 5.26
CA ALA A 27 -3.53 -8.65 4.58
C ALA A 27 -3.49 -10.19 4.53
N VAL A 28 -2.31 -10.78 4.35
CA VAL A 28 -2.12 -12.24 4.42
C VAL A 28 -2.29 -12.75 5.85
N ALA A 29 -1.68 -12.09 6.84
CA ALA A 29 -1.76 -12.47 8.25
C ALA A 29 -3.19 -12.42 8.78
N ALA A 30 -3.97 -11.43 8.36
CA ALA A 30 -5.39 -11.29 8.69
C ALA A 30 -6.32 -12.23 7.87
N ASN A 31 -5.78 -13.05 6.97
CA ASN A 31 -6.52 -13.92 6.04
C ASN A 31 -7.44 -13.16 5.06
N HIS A 32 -7.21 -11.87 4.84
CA HIS A 32 -7.95 -11.07 3.85
C HIS A 32 -7.64 -11.51 2.42
N VAL A 33 -6.41 -11.94 2.16
CA VAL A 33 -5.95 -12.44 0.86
C VAL A 33 -5.14 -13.72 1.01
N ARG A 34 -5.08 -14.52 -0.06
CA ARG A 34 -4.23 -15.72 -0.14
C ARG A 34 -3.21 -15.57 -1.25
N PRO A 35 -1.92 -15.87 -1.01
CA PRO A 35 -0.92 -15.91 -2.08
C PRO A 35 -1.25 -17.00 -3.13
N PRO A 36 -1.03 -16.75 -4.43
CA PRO A 36 -0.63 -15.47 -5.02
C PRO A 36 -1.83 -14.54 -5.19
N TYR A 37 -1.77 -13.35 -4.59
CA TYR A 37 -2.78 -12.32 -4.77
C TYR A 37 -2.25 -11.19 -5.65
N HIS A 38 -3.02 -10.82 -6.67
CA HIS A 38 -2.69 -9.74 -7.60
C HIS A 38 -3.74 -8.64 -7.43
N PRO A 39 -3.39 -7.49 -6.83
CA PRO A 39 -4.34 -6.40 -6.66
C PRO A 39 -4.76 -5.84 -8.03
N ASP A 40 -6.05 -5.62 -8.21
CA ASP A 40 -6.56 -4.95 -9.40
C ASP A 40 -6.29 -3.43 -9.36
N ALA A 41 -6.62 -2.73 -10.43
CA ALA A 41 -6.42 -1.29 -10.53
C ALA A 41 -7.14 -0.49 -9.42
N ARG A 42 -8.30 -0.97 -8.93
CA ARG A 42 -9.06 -0.30 -7.86
C ARG A 42 -8.37 -0.48 -6.52
N VAL A 43 -7.85 -1.67 -6.24
CA VAL A 43 -7.09 -1.95 -5.01
C VAL A 43 -5.80 -1.13 -5.00
N ILE A 44 -5.09 -1.07 -6.14
CA ILE A 44 -3.89 -0.23 -6.28
C ILE A 44 -4.20 1.25 -6.00
N GLU A 45 -5.32 1.76 -6.51
CA GLU A 45 -5.73 3.14 -6.24
C GLU A 45 -6.02 3.37 -4.75
N ARG A 46 -6.68 2.43 -4.08
CA ARG A 46 -6.95 2.50 -2.63
C ARG A 46 -5.67 2.49 -1.80
N ILE A 47 -4.74 1.56 -2.07
CA ILE A 47 -3.43 1.47 -1.41
C ILE A 47 -2.71 2.82 -1.46
N ARG A 48 -2.64 3.44 -2.64
CA ARG A 48 -2.00 4.76 -2.81
C ARG A 48 -2.69 5.85 -1.98
N ARG A 49 -4.02 5.85 -1.92
CA ARG A 49 -4.79 6.80 -1.11
C ARG A 49 -4.57 6.58 0.39
N TYR A 50 -4.50 5.34 0.85
CA TYR A 50 -4.25 5.02 2.27
C TYR A 50 -2.84 5.43 2.69
N PHE A 51 -1.84 5.13 1.87
CA PHE A 51 -0.48 5.60 2.09
C PHE A 51 -0.42 7.13 2.19
N HIS A 52 -1.05 7.83 1.25
CA HIS A 52 -1.09 9.30 1.27
C HIS A 52 -1.86 9.87 2.47
N ALA A 53 -2.88 9.15 2.95
CA ALA A 53 -3.64 9.52 4.15
C ALA A 53 -2.91 9.16 5.47
N GLY A 54 -1.73 8.53 5.40
CA GLY A 54 -0.92 8.20 6.58
C GLY A 54 -1.45 7.03 7.41
N LEU A 55 -2.28 6.16 6.82
CA LEU A 55 -2.72 4.94 7.50
C LEU A 55 -1.55 4.00 7.75
N SER A 56 -1.62 3.24 8.84
CA SER A 56 -0.75 2.09 9.00
C SER A 56 -1.10 0.98 7.99
N PRO A 57 -0.15 0.11 7.62
CA PRO A 57 -0.41 -1.02 6.74
C PRO A 57 -1.56 -1.93 7.22
N ALA A 58 -1.65 -2.19 8.53
CA ALA A 58 -2.72 -2.99 9.13
C ALA A 58 -4.09 -2.32 9.00
N GLU A 59 -4.21 -1.04 9.36
CA GLU A 59 -5.47 -0.27 9.19
C GLU A 59 -5.90 -0.22 7.72
N ALA A 60 -4.94 -0.09 6.80
CA ALA A 60 -5.21 -0.08 5.37
C ALA A 60 -5.62 -1.46 4.84
N ALA A 61 -5.09 -2.55 5.38
CA ALA A 61 -5.50 -3.92 5.05
C ALA A 61 -6.97 -4.15 5.47
N ASP A 62 -7.30 -3.79 6.70
CA ASP A 62 -8.67 -3.86 7.21
C ASP A 62 -9.62 -2.92 6.47
N ALA A 63 -9.21 -1.69 6.14
CA ALA A 63 -10.04 -0.79 5.34
C ALA A 63 -10.26 -1.29 3.91
N CYS A 64 -9.28 -2.01 3.34
CA CYS A 64 -9.36 -2.53 1.98
C CYS A 64 -10.26 -3.75 1.87
N PHE A 65 -10.24 -4.65 2.87
CA PHE A 65 -10.88 -5.97 2.80
C PHE A 65 -11.88 -6.28 3.94
N GLY A 66 -11.80 -5.57 5.06
CA GLY A 66 -12.62 -5.78 6.25
C GLY A 66 -14.11 -5.45 6.10
N MET A 67 -14.54 -4.84 4.99
CA MET A 67 -15.96 -4.72 4.63
C MET A 67 -16.49 -5.97 3.91
N THR A 68 -16.12 -7.16 4.39
CA THR A 68 -16.70 -8.42 3.93
C THR A 68 -17.54 -9.04 5.04
N HIS A 69 -18.74 -8.48 5.25
CA HIS A 69 -19.88 -9.14 5.88
C HIS A 69 -21.15 -8.82 5.10
#